data_AF-A0A1Q4YMA3-F1
#
_entry.id   AF-A0A1Q4YMA3-F1
#
_cell.length_a   1.000
_cell.length_b   1.000
_cell.length_c   1.000
_cell.angle_alpha   90.00
_cell.angle_beta   90.00
_cell.angle_gamma   90.00
#
_symmetry.space_group_name_H-M   'P 1'
#
loop_
_entity.id
_entity.type
_entity.pdbx_description
1 polymer ?
#
loop_
_entity_poly.entity_id
_entity_poly.type
_entity_poly.pdbx_seq_one_letter_code
_entity_poly.pdbx_strand_id
1 'polypeptide(L)'
;MRTTVFAAAALAVTALVPQAAAMIPAGAGAAPGAGTAPKAAGVRLGTCGAGQLCLWKKPDFTGARQTHELSAVDIESCVPLPPGSEAQALANRTGRPVTTYQSAECAETGEFETYPGGGTWVPRSPYQVRAFKIWEN
;
A
#
# COMPACT_ATOMS: atom_id res chain seq x y z
N MET A 1 -5.15 42.23 22.40
CA MET A 1 -6.61 42.25 22.22
C MET A 1 -6.92 42.89 20.88
N ARG A 2 -7.37 42.10 19.90
CA ARG A 2 -7.82 42.59 18.58
C ARG A 2 -9.07 41.80 18.21
N THR A 3 -10.19 42.49 18.33
CA THR A 3 -11.55 42.04 18.05
C THR A 3 -11.86 42.19 16.57
N THR A 4 -12.86 41.43 16.10
CA THR A 4 -13.79 41.63 14.95
C THR A 4 -13.68 40.55 13.88
N VAL A 5 -14.74 40.03 13.25
CA VAL A 5 -16.21 40.06 13.41
C VAL A 5 -16.73 38.86 12.60
N PHE A 6 -17.78 38.18 13.08
CA PHE A 6 -18.46 37.09 12.37
C PHE A 6 -19.22 37.61 11.14
N ALA A 7 -19.14 36.89 10.01
CA ALA A 7 -20.05 37.07 8.88
C ALA A 7 -20.65 35.71 8.48
N ALA A 8 -21.97 35.61 8.63
CA ALA A 8 -22.81 34.51 8.21
C ALA A 8 -23.52 34.86 6.89
N ALA A 9 -23.64 33.91 5.97
CA ALA A 9 -24.63 33.85 4.90
C ALA A 9 -24.58 32.41 4.32
N ALA A 10 -25.56 31.51 4.44
CA ALA A 10 -27.00 31.51 4.10
C ALA A 10 -27.29 30.71 2.81
N LEU A 11 -28.05 29.61 2.98
CA LEU A 11 -29.10 29.01 2.11
C LEU A 11 -28.72 28.60 0.67
N ALA A 12 -28.59 27.29 0.37
CA ALA A 12 -29.65 26.31 0.07
C ALA A 12 -30.24 26.43 -1.35
N VAL A 13 -30.05 25.41 -2.21
CA VAL A 13 -31.03 24.98 -3.23
C VAL A 13 -30.90 23.48 -3.49
N THR A 14 -31.97 22.75 -3.19
CA THR A 14 -32.27 21.39 -3.65
C THR A 14 -32.84 21.44 -5.06
N ALA A 15 -32.40 20.54 -5.95
CA ALA A 15 -33.10 20.26 -7.20
C ALA A 15 -33.11 18.75 -7.46
N LEU A 16 -34.25 18.12 -7.16
CA LEU A 16 -34.64 16.82 -7.70
C LEU A 16 -35.01 16.99 -9.18
N VAL A 17 -34.55 16.08 -10.05
CA VAL A 17 -35.07 15.94 -11.41
C VAL A 17 -35.52 14.48 -11.61
N PRO A 18 -36.78 14.24 -12.05
CA PRO A 18 -37.30 12.90 -12.27
C PRO A 18 -36.97 12.36 -13.66
N GLN A 19 -37.19 11.05 -13.76
CA GLN A 19 -36.81 10.11 -14.80
C GLN A 19 -37.55 10.32 -16.14
N ALA A 20 -36.88 10.01 -17.25
CA ALA A 20 -37.52 9.71 -18.53
C ALA A 20 -36.88 8.45 -19.15
N ALA A 21 -37.69 7.41 -19.29
CA ALA A 21 -37.36 6.21 -20.04
C ALA A 21 -37.55 6.46 -21.54
N ALA A 22 -36.57 6.06 -22.35
CA ALA A 22 -36.71 5.93 -23.80
C ALA A 22 -36.05 4.62 -24.26
N MET A 23 -36.85 3.75 -24.87
CA MET A 23 -36.42 2.55 -25.58
C MET A 23 -36.08 2.88 -27.04
N ILE A 24 -35.44 1.89 -27.72
CA ILE A 24 -35.30 1.65 -29.18
C ILE A 24 -33.96 2.16 -29.80
N PRO A 25 -33.31 1.49 -30.80
CA PRO A 25 -33.18 0.07 -31.18
C PRO A 25 -31.71 -0.42 -31.31
N ALA A 26 -31.54 -1.70 -31.63
CA ALA A 26 -30.27 -2.32 -32.03
C ALA A 26 -29.70 -1.75 -33.35
N GLY A 27 -28.41 -1.41 -33.33
CA GLY A 27 -27.62 -1.06 -34.51
C GLY A 27 -26.19 -1.59 -34.35
N ALA A 28 -25.84 -2.56 -35.20
CA ALA A 28 -24.49 -3.11 -35.29
C ALA A 28 -23.54 -2.11 -35.95
N GLY A 29 -22.43 -1.80 -35.27
CA GLY A 29 -21.33 -0.99 -35.79
C GLY A 29 -20.01 -1.47 -35.18
N ALA A 30 -19.05 -1.82 -36.03
CA ALA A 30 -17.79 -2.46 -35.68
C ALA A 30 -16.65 -1.45 -35.44
N ALA A 31 -15.70 -1.87 -34.57
CA ALA A 31 -14.31 -1.45 -34.39
C ALA A 31 -14.00 -0.14 -33.61
N PRO A 32 -12.78 0.04 -33.07
CA PRO A 32 -11.86 -0.92 -32.42
C PRO A 32 -11.38 -0.44 -31.04
N GLY A 33 -10.83 -1.35 -30.23
CA GLY A 33 -9.88 -1.00 -29.17
C GLY A 33 -10.48 -0.33 -27.93
N ALA A 34 -11.29 -1.07 -27.17
CA ALA A 34 -11.44 -0.77 -25.75
C ALA A 34 -10.08 -0.91 -25.09
N GLY A 35 -9.36 0.21 -24.98
CA GLY A 35 -8.24 0.35 -24.08
C GLY A 35 -8.71 -0.15 -22.73
N THR A 36 -8.22 -1.32 -22.34
CA THR A 36 -8.45 -1.86 -21.01
C THR A 36 -7.68 -0.94 -20.09
N ALA A 37 -8.32 0.15 -19.64
CA ALA A 37 -7.84 0.89 -18.49
C ALA A 37 -7.57 -0.17 -17.42
N PRO A 38 -6.34 -0.29 -16.89
CA PRO A 38 -6.09 -1.27 -15.85
C PRO A 38 -7.05 -0.92 -14.73
N LYS A 39 -8.06 -1.79 -14.55
CA LYS A 39 -8.96 -1.75 -13.40
C LYS A 39 -8.02 -1.66 -12.21
N ALA A 40 -8.01 -0.54 -11.50
CA ALA A 40 -7.25 -0.39 -10.29
C ALA A 40 -7.64 -1.57 -9.41
N ALA A 41 -6.77 -2.57 -9.39
CA ALA A 41 -7.00 -3.79 -8.67
C ALA A 41 -6.81 -3.37 -7.23
N GLY A 42 -7.90 -2.92 -6.59
CA GLY A 42 -7.94 -2.73 -5.15
C GLY A 42 -7.32 -3.99 -4.56
N VAL A 43 -6.23 -3.81 -3.81
CA VAL A 43 -5.45 -4.90 -3.25
C VAL A 43 -6.43 -5.78 -2.49
N ARG A 44 -6.77 -6.93 -3.09
CA ARG A 44 -7.50 -7.98 -2.39
C ARG A 44 -6.62 -8.26 -1.19
N LEU A 45 -7.18 -8.18 0.02
CA LEU A 45 -6.51 -8.32 1.33
C LEU A 45 -5.90 -9.74 1.57
N GLY A 46 -5.41 -10.40 0.52
CA GLY A 46 -4.87 -11.75 0.48
C GLY A 46 -3.67 -11.93 -0.46
N THR A 47 -2.86 -10.89 -0.71
CA THR A 47 -1.56 -11.07 -1.38
C THR A 47 -0.39 -11.24 -0.39
N CYS A 48 -0.62 -11.16 0.92
CA CYS A 48 0.33 -11.53 1.96
C CYS A 48 -0.38 -12.34 3.05
N GLY A 49 0.09 -13.55 3.32
CA GLY A 49 -0.53 -14.47 4.27
C GLY A 49 -0.28 -14.06 5.73
N ALA A 50 -1.08 -14.59 6.65
CA ALA A 50 -0.78 -14.49 8.08
C ALA A 50 0.57 -15.19 8.39
N GLY A 51 1.35 -14.63 9.30
CA GLY A 51 2.70 -15.12 9.64
C GLY A 51 3.80 -14.69 8.68
N GLN A 52 3.49 -13.85 7.67
CA GLN A 52 4.43 -13.47 6.63
C GLN A 52 4.81 -11.98 6.68
N LEU A 53 6.05 -11.69 6.31
CA LEU A 53 6.48 -10.39 5.83
C LEU A 53 6.53 -10.46 4.30
N CYS A 54 5.82 -9.55 3.63
CA CYS A 54 5.87 -9.44 2.18
C CYS A 54 6.47 -8.11 1.76
N LEU A 55 7.38 -8.15 0.79
CA LEU A 55 8.14 -7.02 0.28
C LEU A 55 7.97 -6.96 -1.24
N TRP A 56 7.57 -5.81 -1.75
CA TRP A 56 7.35 -5.59 -3.19
C TRP A 56 8.36 -4.59 -3.73
N LYS A 57 8.92 -4.92 -4.89
CA LYS A 57 9.92 -4.07 -5.56
C LYS A 57 9.41 -2.69 -5.92
N LYS A 58 8.11 -2.55 -6.21
CA LYS A 58 7.49 -1.28 -6.61
C LYS A 58 6.44 -0.83 -5.60
N PRO A 59 6.12 0.47 -5.59
CA PRO A 59 5.01 0.99 -4.79
C PRO A 59 3.69 0.30 -5.10
N ASP A 60 2.72 0.54 -4.23
CA ASP A 60 1.33 0.10 -4.36
C ASP A 60 1.19 -1.43 -4.48
N PHE A 61 2.14 -2.15 -3.85
CA PHE A 61 2.21 -3.62 -3.79
C PHE A 61 2.33 -4.29 -5.16
N THR A 62 3.16 -3.71 -6.03
CA THR A 62 3.35 -4.19 -7.41
C THR A 62 4.77 -4.69 -7.68
N GLY A 63 4.97 -5.34 -8.84
CA GLY A 63 6.27 -5.88 -9.24
C GLY A 63 6.62 -7.19 -8.53
N ALA A 64 7.91 -7.55 -8.58
CA ALA A 64 8.41 -8.75 -7.93
C ALA A 64 8.15 -8.68 -6.42
N ARG A 65 7.65 -9.79 -5.85
CA ARG A 65 7.35 -9.92 -4.42
C ARG A 65 8.27 -10.94 -3.78
N GLN A 66 8.83 -10.59 -2.63
CA GLN A 66 9.54 -11.47 -1.73
C GLN A 66 8.65 -11.76 -0.52
N THR A 67 8.65 -13.00 -0.06
CA THR A 67 7.86 -13.44 1.09
C THR A 67 8.81 -14.11 2.07
N HIS A 68 8.76 -13.65 3.31
CA HIS A 68 9.55 -14.18 4.42
C HIS A 68 8.59 -14.68 5.49
N GLU A 69 8.74 -15.95 5.87
CA GLU A 69 7.94 -16.54 6.93
C GLU A 69 8.68 -16.45 8.26
N LEU A 70 7.94 -16.20 9.34
CA LEU A 70 8.51 -16.09 10.68
C LEU A 70 9.29 -17.35 11.09
N SER A 71 8.84 -18.52 10.65
CA SER A 71 9.50 -19.82 10.94
C SER A 71 10.86 -19.99 10.27
N ALA A 72 11.15 -19.21 9.23
CA ALA A 72 12.36 -19.31 8.42
C ALA A 72 13.35 -18.16 8.65
N VAL A 73 12.99 -17.18 9.48
CA VAL A 73 13.80 -16.01 9.78
C VAL A 73 14.18 -16.02 11.24
N ASP A 74 15.48 -15.89 11.50
CA ASP A 74 15.98 -15.68 12.85
C ASP A 74 15.52 -14.33 13.40
N ILE A 75 15.02 -14.36 14.63
CA ILE A 75 14.56 -13.20 15.38
C ILE A 75 15.75 -12.33 15.80
N GLU A 76 15.55 -11.00 15.79
CA GLU A 76 16.56 -9.98 16.14
C GLU A 76 17.84 -9.99 15.29
N SER A 77 17.90 -10.86 14.29
CA SER A 77 18.99 -10.94 13.32
C SER A 77 18.72 -10.05 12.10
N CYS A 78 19.77 -9.42 11.58
CA CYS A 78 19.67 -8.63 10.35
C CYS A 78 19.52 -9.57 9.15
N VAL A 79 18.44 -9.41 8.41
CA VAL A 79 18.20 -10.18 7.18
C VAL A 79 18.36 -9.25 5.97
N PRO A 80 19.47 -9.33 5.23
CA PRO A 80 19.63 -8.58 3.99
C PRO A 80 18.72 -9.15 2.90
N LEU A 81 18.20 -8.27 2.05
CA LEU A 81 17.61 -8.71 0.79
C LEU A 81 18.72 -9.19 -0.17
N PRO A 82 18.40 -10.09 -1.11
CA PRO A 82 19.34 -10.52 -2.12
C PRO A 82 19.99 -9.33 -2.84
N PRO A 83 21.30 -9.38 -3.15
CA PRO A 83 21.98 -8.31 -3.85
C PRO A 83 21.24 -7.86 -5.13
N GLY A 84 21.08 -6.55 -5.31
CA GLY A 84 20.33 -5.98 -6.44
C GLY A 84 18.80 -6.04 -6.29
N SER A 85 18.30 -6.58 -5.18
CA SER A 85 16.88 -6.48 -4.79
C SER A 85 16.69 -5.34 -3.79
N GLU A 86 15.54 -4.69 -3.90
CA GLU A 86 15.06 -3.66 -2.99
C GLU A 86 13.54 -3.66 -3.01
N ALA A 87 12.92 -3.12 -1.96
CA ALA A 87 11.48 -3.00 -1.86
C ALA A 87 11.02 -1.56 -1.60
N GLN A 88 9.88 -1.22 -2.20
CA GLN A 88 9.19 0.07 -2.06
C GLN A 88 7.84 -0.05 -1.34
N ALA A 89 7.32 -1.25 -1.17
CA ALA A 89 6.08 -1.48 -0.44
C ALA A 89 6.21 -2.74 0.40
N LEU A 90 5.52 -2.78 1.54
CA LEU A 90 5.58 -3.91 2.46
C LEU A 90 4.26 -4.17 3.17
N ALA A 91 4.09 -5.42 3.59
CA ALA A 91 3.02 -5.82 4.49
C ALA A 91 3.61 -6.65 5.62
N ASN A 92 3.45 -6.19 6.86
CA ASN A 92 3.82 -6.94 8.06
C ASN A 92 2.61 -7.69 8.59
N ARG A 93 2.51 -8.97 8.24
CA ARG A 93 1.49 -9.91 8.71
C ARG A 93 2.08 -10.94 9.69
N THR A 94 3.30 -10.72 10.18
CA THR A 94 4.05 -11.69 11.00
C THR A 94 3.48 -11.86 12.42
N GLY A 95 2.66 -10.91 12.88
CA GLY A 95 2.23 -10.86 14.29
C GLY A 95 3.27 -10.25 15.23
N ARG A 96 4.42 -9.77 14.71
CA ARG A 96 5.53 -9.20 15.47
C ARG A 96 6.01 -7.88 14.87
N PRO A 97 6.64 -6.97 15.65
CA PRO A 97 7.23 -5.76 15.08
C PRO A 97 8.33 -6.11 14.06
N VAL A 98 8.38 -5.36 12.97
CA VAL A 98 9.40 -5.51 11.93
C VAL A 98 10.03 -4.14 11.68
N THR A 99 11.36 -4.05 11.77
CA THR A 99 12.10 -2.86 11.32
C THR A 99 12.62 -3.09 9.91
N THR A 100 12.42 -2.14 9.01
CA THR A 100 13.08 -2.11 7.70
C THR A 100 14.17 -1.06 7.69
N TYR A 101 15.19 -1.30 6.85
CA TYR A 101 16.38 -0.46 6.78
C TYR A 101 16.67 -0.07 5.33
N GLN A 102 17.13 1.17 5.13
CA GLN A 102 17.75 1.61 3.88
C GLN A 102 19.12 0.94 3.66
N SER A 103 19.81 0.60 4.74
CA SER A 103 21.08 -0.15 4.69
C SER A 103 20.83 -1.65 4.50
N ALA A 104 21.69 -2.32 3.73
CA ALA A 104 21.70 -3.77 3.62
C ALA A 104 22.28 -4.48 4.86
N GLU A 105 22.92 -3.71 5.76
CA GLU A 105 23.59 -4.21 6.97
C GLU A 105 22.80 -3.87 8.24
N CYS A 106 21.56 -3.40 8.10
CA CYS A 106 20.73 -2.89 9.20
C CYS A 106 21.42 -1.76 10.01
N ALA A 107 22.24 -0.94 9.34
CA ALA A 107 22.91 0.20 9.96
C ALA A 107 21.90 1.31 10.32
N GLU A 108 22.01 1.83 11.53
CA GLU A 108 21.12 2.87 12.08
C GLU A 108 21.57 4.30 11.75
N THR A 109 22.69 4.45 11.04
CA THR A 109 23.14 5.74 10.51
C THR A 109 22.37 6.17 9.24
N GLY A 110 21.68 5.23 8.60
CA GLY A 110 20.75 5.50 7.49
C GLY A 110 19.29 5.45 7.95
N GLU A 111 18.35 5.59 7.02
CA GLU A 111 16.92 5.58 7.34
C GLU A 111 16.43 4.18 7.75
N PHE A 112 15.58 4.13 8.78
CA PHE A 112 14.90 2.91 9.23
C PHE A 112 13.56 3.24 9.88
N GLU A 113 12.61 2.30 9.82
CA GLU A 113 11.29 2.43 10.44
C GLU A 113 10.82 1.08 10.98
N THR A 114 10.15 1.11 12.13
CA THR A 114 9.56 -0.08 12.76
C THR A 114 8.05 -0.09 12.58
N TYR A 115 7.53 -1.17 12.01
CA TYR A 115 6.11 -1.38 11.74
C TYR A 115 5.52 -2.43 12.69
N PRO A 116 4.35 -2.18 13.30
CA PRO A 116 3.74 -3.13 14.23
C PRO A 116 3.25 -4.40 13.52
N GLY A 117 3.21 -5.50 14.28
CA GLY A 117 2.87 -6.84 13.78
C GLY A 117 1.38 -7.13 13.56
N GLY A 118 0.49 -6.22 13.96
CA GLY A 118 -0.97 -6.39 13.90
C GLY A 118 -1.60 -6.36 12.51
N GLY A 119 -0.79 -6.40 11.44
CA GLY A 119 -1.27 -6.37 10.06
C GLY A 119 -1.05 -5.03 9.36
N THR A 120 0.16 -4.48 9.44
CA THR A 120 0.53 -3.21 8.78
C THR A 120 0.67 -3.38 7.27
N TRP A 121 0.15 -2.43 6.50
CA TRP A 121 0.33 -2.33 5.04
C TRP A 121 0.88 -0.96 4.67
N VAL A 122 2.04 -0.93 4.02
CA VAL A 122 2.72 0.30 3.61
C VAL A 122 2.83 0.31 2.08
N PRO A 123 2.00 1.11 1.37
CA PRO A 123 2.01 1.14 -0.09
C PRO A 123 3.25 1.83 -0.66
N ARG A 124 3.93 2.66 0.14
CA ARG A 124 5.14 3.38 -0.25
C ARG A 124 6.03 3.60 0.97
N SER A 125 7.18 2.95 1.01
CA SER A 125 8.21 3.22 2.00
C SER A 125 8.89 4.56 1.67
N PRO A 126 9.30 5.35 2.67
CA PRO A 126 10.02 6.61 2.41
C PRO A 126 11.43 6.37 1.83
N TYR A 127 11.93 5.15 1.85
CA TYR A 127 13.24 4.75 1.32
C TYR A 127 13.17 3.38 0.63
N GLN A 128 14.25 3.00 -0.07
CA GLN A 128 14.40 1.65 -0.61
C GLN A 128 14.79 0.70 0.52
N VAL A 129 13.91 -0.24 0.86
CA VAL A 129 14.19 -1.27 1.86
C VAL A 129 15.23 -2.24 1.30
N ARG A 130 16.32 -2.45 2.03
CA ARG A 130 17.43 -3.35 1.66
C ARG A 130 17.69 -4.44 2.70
N ALA A 131 17.23 -4.26 3.92
CA ALA A 131 17.26 -5.29 4.96
C ALA A 131 16.08 -5.10 5.91
N PHE A 132 15.83 -6.11 6.73
CA PHE A 132 14.84 -6.06 7.80
C PHE A 132 15.30 -6.84 9.04
N LYS A 133 14.66 -6.56 10.18
CA LYS A 133 14.74 -7.32 11.43
C LYS A 133 13.33 -7.60 11.96
N ILE A 134 13.10 -8.80 12.46
CA ILE A 134 11.85 -9.15 13.16
C ILE A 134 12.12 -9.22 14.66
N TRP A 135 11.37 -8.44 15.45
CA TRP A 135 11.58 -8.29 16.89
C TRP A 135 10.64 -9.13 17.72
N GLU A 136 11.03 -9.42 18.96
CA GLU A 136 10.13 -9.95 19.98
C GLU A 136 8.93 -9.05 20.26
N ASN A 137 7.90 -9.64 20.90
CA ASN A 137 6.65 -8.97 21.21
C ASN A 137 6.73 -8.23 22.54
#